data_AF-A0A9Q5BUG6-F1
#
_entry.id   AF-A0A9Q5BUG6-F1
#
_cell.length_a   1.000
_cell.length_b   1.000
_cell.length_c   1.000
_cell.angle_alpha   90.00
_cell.angle_beta   90.00
_cell.angle_gamma   90.00
#
_symmetry.space_group_name_H-M   'P 1'
#
loop_
_entity.id
_entity.type
_entity.pdbx_description
1 polymer ?
#
loop_
_entity_poly.entity_id
_entity_poly.type
_entity_poly.pdbx_seq_one_letter_code
_entity_poly.pdbx_strand_id
1 'polypeptide(L)'
;MFQKLIEFIYSASDAQLLAFQRKANAVTGGVTISQNVTPVTDALKNRLGLKTVQTSLARKLAYASTRRHCEYGTTMMDDILAGKRCHAKSYI
;
A
#
# COMPACT_ATOMS: atom_id res chain seq x y z
N MET A 1 -0.02 -13.35 -4.57
CA MET A 1 0.84 -12.24 -5.05
C MET A 1 0.84 -11.00 -4.14
N PHE A 2 -0.17 -10.71 -3.31
CA PHE A 2 -0.15 -9.50 -2.45
C PHE A 2 -0.31 -9.82 -0.95
N GLN A 3 0.19 -10.98 -0.51
CA GLN A 3 -0.02 -11.52 0.84
C GLN A 3 0.28 -10.47 1.93
N LYS A 4 1.48 -9.90 1.94
CA LYS A 4 1.89 -8.88 2.93
C LYS A 4 1.02 -7.62 2.90
N LEU A 5 0.58 -7.20 1.72
CA LEU A 5 -0.32 -6.05 1.59
C LEU A 5 -1.72 -6.37 2.13
N ILE A 6 -2.24 -7.57 1.89
CA ILE A 6 -3.53 -8.01 2.41
C ILE A 6 -3.47 -8.12 3.94
N GLU A 7 -2.40 -8.71 4.48
CA GLU A 7 -2.16 -8.78 5.92
C GLU A 7 -2.05 -7.39 6.55
N PHE A 8 -1.33 -6.47 5.90
CA PHE A 8 -1.28 -5.07 6.32
C PHE A 8 -2.68 -4.43 6.30
N ILE A 9 -3.49 -4.64 5.26
CA ILE A 9 -4.83 -4.05 5.18
C ILE A 9 -5.71 -4.48 6.35
N TYR A 10 -5.66 -5.76 6.73
CA TYR A 10 -6.48 -6.27 7.83
C TYR A 10 -5.94 -5.92 9.22
N SER A 11 -4.62 -5.85 9.40
CA SER A 11 -4.00 -5.62 10.71
C SER A 11 -3.75 -4.15 11.03
N ALA A 12 -3.61 -3.30 10.02
CA ALA A 12 -3.33 -1.89 10.21
C ALA A 12 -4.50 -1.14 10.83
N SER A 13 -4.17 -0.23 11.74
CA SER A 13 -5.08 0.81 12.20
C SER A 13 -5.48 1.75 11.06
N ASP A 14 -6.59 2.45 11.23
CA ASP A 14 -7.09 3.40 10.23
C ASP A 14 -6.07 4.51 9.92
N ALA A 15 -5.32 4.97 10.94
CA ALA A 15 -4.26 5.95 10.78
C ALA A 15 -3.09 5.41 9.93
N GLN A 16 -2.72 4.14 10.11
CA GLN A 16 -1.65 3.49 9.32
C GLN A 16 -2.09 3.24 7.88
N LEU A 17 -3.34 2.82 7.66
CA LEU A 17 -3.94 2.70 6.34
C LEU A 17 -3.94 4.04 5.60
N LEU A 18 -4.37 5.11 6.28
CA LEU A 18 -4.37 6.46 5.70
C LEU A 18 -2.95 6.94 5.38
N ALA A 19 -1.97 6.68 6.26
CA ALA A 19 -0.58 7.00 6.01
C ALA A 19 -0.03 6.27 4.78
N PHE A 20 -0.35 4.99 4.63
CA PHE A 20 0.06 4.20 3.47
C PHE A 20 -0.57 4.73 2.19
N GLN A 21 -1.87 5.03 2.20
CA GLN A 21 -2.56 5.62 1.05
C GLN A 21 -1.96 6.97 0.63
N ARG A 22 -1.65 7.85 1.59
CA ARG A 22 -0.99 9.14 1.32
C ARG A 22 0.37 8.95 0.67
N LYS A 23 1.18 8.04 1.19
CA LYS A 23 2.51 7.73 0.62
C LYS A 23 2.40 7.10 -0.77
N ALA A 24 1.49 6.16 -0.97
CA ALA A 24 1.25 5.53 -2.27
C ALA A 24 0.81 6.54 -3.33
N ASN A 25 0.02 7.55 -2.95
CA ASN A 25 -0.35 8.65 -3.85
C ASN A 25 0.81 9.61 -4.17
N ALA A 26 1.79 9.73 -3.26
CA ALA A 26 2.99 10.53 -3.46
C ALA A 26 4.09 9.81 -4.26
N VAL A 27 3.91 8.52 -4.55
CA VAL A 27 4.80 7.78 -5.43
C VAL A 27 4.60 8.26 -6.88
N THR A 28 5.61 8.92 -7.42
CA THR A 28 5.69 9.33 -8.82
C THR A 28 6.38 8.25 -9.67
N GLY A 29 5.90 8.07 -10.90
CA GLY A 29 6.43 7.08 -11.85
C GLY A 29 5.37 6.68 -12.88
N GLY A 30 5.78 6.37 -14.12
CA GLY A 30 4.89 5.81 -15.12
C GLY A 30 4.57 4.36 -14.76
N VAL A 31 3.42 4.11 -14.11
CA VAL A 31 3.10 2.79 -13.60
C VAL A 31 2.00 2.12 -14.43
N THR A 32 2.38 1.14 -15.25
CA THR A 32 1.42 0.18 -15.82
C THR A 32 1.44 -1.09 -14.97
N ILE A 33 0.52 -1.18 -14.01
CA ILE A 33 0.34 -2.38 -13.18
C ILE A 33 -0.66 -3.28 -13.89
N SER A 34 -0.16 -4.17 -14.74
CA SER A 34 -0.98 -5.16 -15.46
C SER A 34 -1.41 -6.35 -14.59
N GLN A 35 -1.06 -6.36 -13.30
CA GLN A 35 -1.34 -7.47 -12.39
C GLN A 35 -2.79 -7.47 -11.89
N ASN A 36 -3.32 -8.67 -11.62
CA ASN A 36 -4.63 -8.86 -11.03
C ASN A 36 -4.65 -8.39 -9.56
N VAL A 37 -5.29 -7.25 -9.30
CA VAL A 37 -5.42 -6.66 -7.96
C VAL A 37 -6.75 -6.97 -7.27
N THR A 38 -7.57 -7.88 -7.81
CA THR A 38 -8.85 -8.28 -7.20
C THR A 38 -8.72 -8.66 -5.72
N PRO A 39 -7.71 -9.44 -5.29
CA PRO A 39 -7.54 -9.76 -3.87
C PRO A 39 -7.32 -8.53 -2.98
N VAL A 40 -6.65 -7.49 -3.51
CA VAL A 40 -6.42 -6.23 -2.78
C VAL A 40 -7.71 -5.41 -2.72
N THR A 41 -8.49 -5.36 -3.81
CA THR A 41 -9.78 -4.67 -3.79
C THR A 41 -10.75 -5.32 -2.82
N ASP A 42 -10.77 -6.64 -2.73
CA ASP A 42 -11.69 -7.35 -1.84
C ASP A 42 -11.26 -7.20 -0.38
N ALA A 43 -9.96 -7.24 -0.09
CA ALA A 43 -9.45 -6.92 1.24
C ALA A 43 -9.85 -5.51 1.70
N LEU A 44 -9.72 -4.51 0.82
CA LEU A 44 -10.13 -3.13 1.12
C LEU A 44 -11.64 -2.99 1.31
N LYS A 45 -12.46 -3.64 0.46
CA LYS A 45 -13.93 -3.66 0.60
C LYS A 45 -14.32 -4.21 1.97
N ASN A 46 -13.78 -5.37 2.32
CA ASN A 46 -14.11 -6.06 3.56
C ASN A 46 -13.66 -5.24 4.78
N ARG A 47 -12.42 -4.72 4.76
CA ARG A 47 -11.86 -3.95 5.88
C ARG A 47 -12.61 -2.65 6.15
N LEU A 48 -13.11 -2.00 5.10
CA LEU A 48 -13.76 -0.68 5.18
C LEU A 48 -15.29 -0.76 5.11
N GLY A 49 -15.88 -1.95 4.97
CA GLY A 49 -17.33 -2.12 4.80
C GLY A 49 -17.89 -1.48 3.53
N LEU A 50 -17.08 -1.37 2.46
CA LEU A 50 -17.45 -0.67 1.23
C LEU A 50 -18.09 -1.61 0.20
N LYS A 51 -19.11 -1.11 -0.51
CA LYS A 51 -19.71 -1.84 -1.64
C LYS A 51 -18.74 -1.97 -2.83
N THR A 52 -17.95 -0.93 -3.09
CA THR A 52 -16.99 -0.89 -4.20
C THR A 52 -15.70 -0.18 -3.79
N VAL A 53 -14.58 -0.57 -4.40
CA VAL A 53 -13.28 0.09 -4.25
C VAL A 53 -12.70 0.30 -5.65
N GLN A 54 -12.12 1.47 -5.88
CA GLN A 54 -11.51 1.78 -7.17
C GLN A 54 -10.30 0.88 -7.43
N THR A 55 -10.32 0.16 -8.56
CA THR A 55 -9.20 -0.69 -8.99
C THR A 55 -7.90 0.11 -9.16
N SER A 56 -8.00 1.38 -9.55
CA SER A 56 -6.86 2.31 -9.66
C SER A 56 -6.15 2.53 -8.32
N LEU A 57 -6.91 2.65 -7.22
CA LEU A 57 -6.36 2.76 -5.87
C LEU A 57 -5.64 1.46 -5.46
N ALA A 58 -6.30 0.31 -5.64
CA ALA A 58 -5.71 -0.99 -5.31
C ALA A 58 -4.42 -1.25 -6.10
N ARG A 59 -4.39 -0.84 -7.38
CA ARG A 59 -3.18 -0.81 -8.21
C ARG A 59 -2.08 0.04 -7.56
N LYS A 60 -2.34 1.31 -7.25
CA LYS A 60 -1.32 2.17 -6.61
C LYS A 60 -0.77 1.56 -5.31
N LEU A 61 -1.65 1.04 -4.45
CA LEU A 61 -1.27 0.40 -3.19
C LEU A 61 -0.42 -0.85 -3.44
N ALA A 62 -0.80 -1.69 -4.42
CA ALA A 62 -0.03 -2.86 -4.82
C ALA A 62 1.39 -2.48 -5.26
N TYR A 63 1.54 -1.45 -6.10
CA TYR A 63 2.88 -0.99 -6.50
C TYR A 63 3.67 -0.35 -5.37
N ALA A 64 3.04 0.48 -4.54
CA ALA A 64 3.71 1.05 -3.37
C ALA A 64 4.19 -0.03 -2.39
N SER A 65 3.46 -1.14 -2.28
CA SER A 65 3.81 -2.26 -1.41
C SER A 65 5.08 -3.01 -1.84
N THR A 66 5.47 -2.91 -3.11
CA THR A 66 6.69 -3.58 -3.62
C THR A 66 7.95 -2.72 -3.49
N ARG A 67 7.80 -1.40 -3.30
CA ARG A 67 8.93 -0.48 -3.20
C ARG A 67 9.66 -0.64 -1.87
N ARG A 68 10.98 -0.44 -1.90
CA ARG A 68 11.84 -0.60 -0.73
C ARG A 68 12.54 0.71 -0.39
N HIS A 69 12.73 0.96 0.91
CA HIS A 69 13.50 2.08 1.39
C HIS A 69 14.93 1.98 0.85
N CYS A 70 15.45 3.04 0.22
CA CYS A 70 16.75 3.04 -0.46
C CYS A 70 17.91 2.66 0.48
N GLU A 71 17.86 3.09 1.74
CA GLU A 71 18.91 2.82 2.72
C GLU A 71 18.71 1.52 3.53
N TYR A 72 17.48 1.14 3.82
CA TYR A 72 17.17 0.08 4.81
C TYR A 72 16.60 -1.19 4.19
N GLY A 73 16.17 -1.13 2.91
CA GLY A 73 15.52 -2.25 2.23
C GLY A 73 14.13 -2.62 2.80
N THR A 74 13.61 -1.87 3.78
CA THR A 74 12.30 -2.09 4.39
C THR A 74 11.17 -1.65 3.46
N THR A 75 9.98 -2.25 3.58
CA THR A 75 8.82 -1.76 2.84
C THR A 75 8.19 -0.54 3.53
N MET A 76 7.40 0.24 2.79
CA MET A 76 6.59 1.30 3.40
C MET A 76 5.69 0.78 4.52
N MET A 77 5.15 -0.43 4.39
CA MET A 77 4.26 -1.04 5.38
C MET A 77 5.02 -1.36 6.66
N ASP A 78 6.21 -1.96 6.55
CA ASP A 78 7.06 -2.28 7.71
C ASP A 78 7.45 -1.01 8.48
N ASP A 79 7.83 0.05 7.76
CA ASP A 79 8.19 1.32 8.38
C ASP A 79 6.99 2.00 9.05
N ILE A 80 5.80 1.92 8.46
CA ILE A 80 4.56 2.45 9.06
C ILE A 80 4.18 1.67 10.32
N LEU A 81 4.29 0.34 10.30
CA LEU A 81 4.02 -0.50 11.46
C LEU A 81 5.04 -0.22 12.58
N ALA A 82 6.29 0.05 12.24
CA ALA A 82 7.33 0.46 13.18
C ALA A 82 7.24 1.93 13.65
N GLY A 83 6.22 2.68 13.20
CA GLY A 83 6.04 4.09 13.58
C GLY A 83 7.06 5.06 12.96
N LYS A 84 7.82 4.62 11.95
CA LYS A 84 8.85 5.44 11.30
C LYS A 84 8.25 6.47 10.36
N ARG A 85 8.83 7.67 10.37
CA ARG A 85 8.43 8.80 9.51
C ARG A 85 9.38 8.95 8.33
N CYS A 86 9.31 8.03 7.37
CA CYS A 86 10.09 8.12 6.14
C CYS A 86 9.35 8.90 5.03
N HIS A 87 10.07 9.58 4.14
CA HIS A 87 9.46 10.24 2.99
C HIS A 87 9.12 9.25 1.88
N ALA A 88 8.04 9.48 1.11
CA ALA A 88 7.66 8.61 0.00
C ALA A 88 8.75 8.50 -1.08
N LYS A 89 9.54 9.57 -1.29
CA LYS A 89 10.69 9.58 -2.22
C LYS A 89 11.83 8.65 -1.81
N SER A 90 11.89 8.24 -0.54
CA SER A 90 12.92 7.33 -0.04
C SER A 90 12.68 5.88 -0.45
N TYR A 91 11.54 5.58 -1.09
CA TYR A 91 11.22 4.24 -1.56
C TYR A 91 11.41 4.17 -3.05
N ILE A 92 12.30 3.28 -3.48
CA ILE A 92 12.64 3.05 -4.89
C ILE A 92 12.00 1.77 -5.40
#